data_AF-A0A966MSQ0-F1
#
_entry.id   AF-A0A966MSQ0-F1
#
_cell.length_a   1.000
_cell.length_b   1.000
_cell.length_c   1.000
_cell.angle_alpha   90.00
_cell.angle_beta   90.00
_cell.angle_gamma   90.00
#
_symmetry.space_group_name_H-M   'P 1'
#
loop_
_entity.id
_entity.type
_entity.pdbx_description
1 polymer ?
#
loop_
_entity_poly.entity_id
_entity_poly.type
_entity_poly.pdbx_seq_one_letter_code
_entity_poly.pdbx_strand_id
1 'polypeptide(L)'
;DTTSAASAPPINDAQVVLIRNGLRYRLVKSAGDSGYYQYNGTDLTVREGDQFTLEASVSGQTVSARSVVPVKPSGARVASSTLSVPNVQFGPGGPGGPRPDFSAAQTMVRWTRTAGALYFVTLENVEVAPTAIDFGLPERFRGRRRLVFAPTAADSMPINALSLPFLGRYKVNVWRVNDEYAALYNTLQQDSRDLNEPFTNITGGLGIFTAFAADTTSVVVVRP
;
A
#
# COMPACT_ATOMS: atom_id res chain seq x y z
N ASP A 1 -25.80 16.10 17.13
CA ASP A 1 -24.99 16.80 16.12
C ASP A 1 -23.83 15.97 15.64
N THR A 2 -24.03 15.27 14.54
CA THR A 2 -22.96 14.63 13.76
C THR A 2 -22.60 15.56 12.62
N THR A 3 -21.70 16.51 12.87
CA THR A 3 -21.08 17.29 11.81
C THR A 3 -20.17 16.33 11.05
N SER A 4 -20.69 15.78 9.94
CA SER A 4 -19.88 15.15 8.90
C SER A 4 -18.81 16.17 8.51
N ALA A 5 -17.54 15.92 8.85
CA ALA A 5 -16.44 16.73 8.36
C ALA A 5 -16.46 16.63 6.83
N ALA A 6 -16.95 17.68 6.16
CA ALA A 6 -16.90 17.75 4.71
C ALA A 6 -15.43 17.66 4.31
N SER A 7 -15.09 16.68 3.47
CA SER A 7 -13.75 16.60 2.88
C SER A 7 -13.46 17.93 2.18
N ALA A 8 -12.32 18.53 2.48
CA ALA A 8 -11.86 19.69 1.73
C ALA A 8 -11.83 19.35 0.22
N PRO A 9 -12.18 20.30 -0.65
CA PRO A 9 -12.17 20.07 -2.09
C PRO A 9 -10.73 19.77 -2.58
N PRO A 10 -10.57 18.98 -3.65
CA PRO A 10 -9.26 18.72 -4.22
C PRO A 10 -8.60 20.00 -4.75
N ILE A 11 -7.28 20.13 -4.53
CA ILE A 11 -6.50 21.24 -5.07
C ILE A 11 -6.06 20.86 -6.48
N ASN A 12 -6.61 21.54 -7.49
CA ASN A 12 -6.37 21.22 -8.90
C ASN A 12 -5.55 22.29 -9.65
N ASP A 13 -5.19 23.37 -9.00
CA ASP A 13 -4.48 24.52 -9.56
C ASP A 13 -3.10 24.73 -8.91
N ALA A 14 -2.67 23.82 -8.05
CA ALA A 14 -1.31 23.82 -7.52
C ALA A 14 -0.28 23.62 -8.63
N GLN A 15 0.85 24.32 -8.49
CA GLN A 15 2.08 23.99 -9.22
C GLN A 15 2.90 23.04 -8.35
N VAL A 16 3.23 21.85 -8.86
CA VAL A 16 3.96 20.83 -8.10
C VAL A 16 5.23 20.43 -8.86
N VAL A 17 6.35 20.38 -8.14
CA VAL A 17 7.67 20.07 -8.69
C VAL A 17 8.38 19.10 -7.76
N LEU A 18 8.94 18.04 -8.33
CA LEU A 18 9.95 17.20 -7.67
C LEU A 18 11.34 17.71 -8.06
N ILE A 19 12.25 17.75 -7.10
CA ILE A 19 13.62 18.20 -7.32
C ILE A 19 14.57 17.12 -6.85
N ARG A 20 15.53 16.76 -7.72
CA ARG A 20 16.62 15.84 -7.39
C ARG A 20 17.91 16.38 -7.99
N ASN A 21 18.95 16.54 -7.17
CA ASN A 21 20.26 17.05 -7.61
C ASN A 21 20.16 18.38 -8.38
N GLY A 22 19.25 19.27 -7.97
CA GLY A 22 19.00 20.56 -8.63
C GLY A 22 18.14 20.49 -9.89
N LEU A 23 17.92 19.30 -10.47
CA LEU A 23 17.02 19.10 -11.62
C LEU A 23 15.56 19.15 -11.16
N ARG A 24 14.74 19.86 -11.92
CA ARG A 24 13.31 20.10 -11.63
C ARG A 24 12.43 19.27 -12.54
N TYR A 25 11.56 18.46 -11.95
CA TYR A 25 10.62 17.58 -12.60
C TYR A 25 9.20 18.08 -12.30
N ARG A 26 8.59 18.77 -13.26
CA ARG A 26 7.26 19.35 -13.07
C ARG A 26 6.18 18.27 -13.18
N LEU A 27 5.32 18.19 -12.17
CA LEU A 27 4.19 17.26 -12.17
C LEU A 27 3.00 17.90 -12.88
N VAL A 28 2.23 17.07 -13.55
CA VAL A 28 1.01 17.42 -14.29
C VAL A 28 -0.19 16.89 -13.52
N LYS A 29 -1.23 17.71 -13.41
CA LYS A 29 -2.49 17.30 -12.81
C LYS A 29 -3.14 16.18 -13.61
N SER A 30 -3.60 15.14 -12.93
CA SER A 30 -4.45 14.10 -13.51
C SER A 30 -5.83 14.65 -13.87
N ALA A 31 -6.52 13.99 -14.82
CA ALA A 31 -7.83 14.44 -15.30
C ALA A 31 -8.88 14.56 -14.18
N GLY A 32 -9.84 15.46 -14.38
CA GLY A 32 -10.95 15.69 -13.44
C GLY A 32 -10.60 16.57 -12.24
N ASP A 33 -11.49 16.55 -11.25
CA ASP A 33 -11.37 17.17 -9.93
C ASP A 33 -10.74 16.17 -8.96
N SER A 34 -9.48 15.81 -9.24
CA SER A 34 -8.85 14.63 -8.64
C SER A 34 -7.87 14.99 -7.53
N GLY A 35 -7.27 16.19 -7.59
CA GLY A 35 -6.19 16.60 -6.70
C GLY A 35 -4.89 15.80 -6.87
N TYR A 36 -4.81 14.91 -7.87
CA TYR A 36 -3.62 14.09 -8.11
C TYR A 36 -2.69 14.76 -9.12
N TYR A 37 -1.40 14.66 -8.83
CA TYR A 37 -0.32 15.17 -9.67
C TYR A 37 0.67 14.04 -9.95
N GLN A 38 1.12 13.94 -11.20
CA GLN A 38 2.03 12.88 -11.63
C GLN A 38 3.09 13.41 -12.59
N TYR A 39 4.26 12.77 -12.57
CA TYR A 39 5.30 13.04 -13.53
C TYR A 39 5.12 12.14 -14.75
N ASN A 40 4.92 12.73 -15.93
CA ASN A 40 4.68 12.00 -17.18
C ASN A 40 5.94 11.83 -18.05
N GLY A 41 7.08 12.40 -17.63
CA GLY A 41 8.35 12.25 -18.34
C GLY A 41 8.98 10.88 -18.10
N THR A 42 9.96 10.53 -18.93
CA THR A 42 10.66 9.23 -18.90
C THR A 42 12.13 9.34 -18.46
N ASP A 43 12.60 10.56 -18.23
CA ASP A 43 13.98 10.91 -17.85
C ASP A 43 14.22 10.87 -16.33
N LEU A 44 13.16 10.91 -15.53
CA LEU A 44 13.26 10.75 -14.09
C LEU A 44 13.53 9.29 -13.73
N THR A 45 14.78 8.97 -13.41
CA THR A 45 15.15 7.70 -12.77
C THR A 45 15.08 7.87 -11.25
N VAL A 46 14.58 6.89 -10.51
CA VAL A 46 14.61 6.88 -9.03
C VAL A 46 15.56 5.79 -8.58
N ARG A 47 16.63 6.15 -7.86
CA ARG A 47 17.63 5.21 -7.36
C ARG A 47 17.71 5.26 -5.84
N GLU A 48 18.18 4.16 -5.26
CA GLU A 48 18.55 4.11 -3.84
C GLU A 48 19.47 5.28 -3.46
N GLY A 49 19.17 5.92 -2.33
CA GLY A 49 19.93 7.07 -1.84
C GLY A 49 19.60 8.40 -2.53
N ASP A 50 18.82 8.40 -3.63
CA ASP A 50 18.37 9.66 -4.23
C ASP A 50 17.57 10.46 -3.20
N GLN A 51 17.94 11.73 -3.04
CA GLN A 51 17.19 12.68 -2.22
C GLN A 51 16.26 13.50 -3.11
N PHE A 52 14.97 13.47 -2.78
CA PHE A 52 13.95 14.27 -3.42
C PHE A 52 13.49 15.40 -2.53
N THR A 53 13.27 16.57 -3.12
CA THR A 53 12.49 17.64 -2.53
C THR A 53 11.18 17.77 -3.30
N LEU A 54 10.05 17.78 -2.60
CA LEU A 54 8.78 18.22 -3.13
C LEU A 54 8.66 19.72 -2.90
N GLU A 55 8.33 20.48 -3.93
CA GLU A 55 7.87 21.87 -3.83
C GLU A 55 6.46 21.95 -4.44
N ALA A 56 5.52 22.56 -3.73
CA ALA A 56 4.24 22.91 -4.30
C ALA A 56 3.81 24.32 -3.92
N SER A 57 3.05 24.97 -4.80
CA SER A 57 2.50 26.29 -4.55
C SER A 57 1.06 26.41 -5.01
N VAL A 58 0.19 27.00 -4.19
CA VAL A 58 -1.21 27.31 -4.50
C VAL A 58 -1.54 28.69 -3.94
N SER A 59 -2.16 29.56 -4.73
CA SER A 59 -2.58 30.91 -4.31
C SER A 59 -1.51 31.73 -3.57
N GLY A 60 -0.23 31.58 -3.94
CA GLY A 60 0.90 32.29 -3.32
C GLY A 60 1.45 31.65 -2.03
N GLN A 61 0.79 30.63 -1.49
CA GLN A 61 1.33 29.80 -0.41
C GLN A 61 2.26 28.74 -1.01
N THR A 62 3.34 28.44 -0.30
CA THR A 62 4.33 27.43 -0.72
C THR A 62 4.47 26.37 0.35
N VAL A 63 4.60 25.14 -0.09
CA VAL A 63 4.91 24.00 0.76
C VAL A 63 6.12 23.28 0.22
N SER A 64 6.90 22.70 1.13
CA SER A 64 8.06 21.90 0.75
C SER A 64 8.27 20.71 1.67
N ALA A 65 8.86 19.64 1.16
CA ALA A 65 9.19 18.47 1.93
C ALA A 65 10.36 17.72 1.31
N ARG A 66 10.99 16.83 2.09
CA ARG A 66 12.13 16.03 1.63
C ARG A 66 11.96 14.58 1.99
N SER A 67 12.50 13.71 1.15
CA SER A 67 12.60 12.29 1.42
C SER A 67 13.81 11.71 0.71
N VAL A 68 14.39 10.66 1.29
CA VAL A 68 15.46 9.86 0.68
C VAL A 68 14.88 8.53 0.21
N VAL A 69 15.27 8.03 -0.96
CA VAL A 69 14.89 6.70 -1.42
C VAL A 69 15.61 5.65 -0.56
N PRO A 70 14.89 4.78 0.16
CA PRO A 70 15.53 3.78 1.01
C PRO A 70 16.25 2.72 0.19
N VAL A 71 17.14 1.98 0.85
CA VAL A 71 17.80 0.80 0.25
C VAL A 71 16.75 -0.19 -0.23
N LYS A 72 16.91 -0.69 -1.46
CA LYS A 72 15.96 -1.65 -2.00
C LYS A 72 15.94 -2.91 -1.09
N PRO A 73 14.77 -3.40 -0.67
CA PRO A 73 14.71 -4.70 -0.01
C PRO A 73 15.24 -5.80 -0.95
N SER A 74 15.62 -6.94 -0.38
CA SER A 74 16.13 -8.06 -1.15
C SER A 74 15.59 -9.39 -0.62
N GLY A 75 15.61 -10.41 -1.49
CA GLY A 75 15.25 -11.77 -1.13
C GLY A 75 13.75 -11.99 -0.92
N ALA A 76 12.90 -11.13 -1.50
CA ALA A 76 11.45 -11.30 -1.47
C ALA A 76 11.06 -12.63 -2.14
N ARG A 77 10.47 -13.53 -1.36
CA ARG A 77 10.09 -14.87 -1.80
C ARG A 77 8.88 -15.37 -1.03
N VAL A 78 8.22 -16.37 -1.59
CA VAL A 78 7.08 -17.05 -0.95
C VAL A 78 7.42 -18.51 -0.70
N ALA A 79 6.94 -19.06 0.43
CA ALA A 79 7.15 -20.46 0.77
C ALA A 79 6.43 -21.41 -0.21
N SER A 80 5.20 -21.06 -0.58
CA SER A 80 4.45 -21.65 -1.70
C SER A 80 4.01 -20.54 -2.64
N SER A 81 4.23 -20.74 -3.95
CA SER A 81 3.78 -19.83 -5.01
C SER A 81 2.33 -20.08 -5.45
N THR A 82 1.70 -21.14 -4.97
CA THR A 82 0.32 -21.48 -5.29
C THR A 82 -0.48 -21.59 -4.01
N LEU A 83 -1.61 -20.90 -3.98
CA LEU A 83 -2.59 -20.92 -2.91
C LEU A 83 -3.90 -21.49 -3.44
N SER A 84 -4.48 -22.44 -2.72
CA SER A 84 -5.76 -23.05 -3.08
C SER A 84 -6.86 -22.56 -2.15
N VAL A 85 -7.97 -22.08 -2.72
CA VAL A 85 -9.17 -21.69 -1.97
C VAL A 85 -10.04 -22.94 -1.80
N PRO A 86 -10.17 -23.51 -0.59
CA PRO A 86 -10.97 -24.71 -0.40
C PRO A 86 -12.45 -24.44 -0.64
N ASN A 87 -13.18 -25.44 -1.13
CA ASN A 87 -14.63 -25.41 -1.19
C ASN A 87 -15.17 -25.55 0.23
N VAL A 88 -15.61 -24.44 0.83
CA VAL A 88 -16.22 -24.45 2.17
C VAL A 88 -17.71 -24.77 2.01
N GLN A 89 -18.07 -26.05 2.14
CA GLN A 89 -19.48 -26.44 2.30
C GLN A 89 -19.86 -26.34 3.77
N PHE A 90 -20.62 -25.30 4.14
CA PHE A 90 -21.27 -25.24 5.44
C PHE A 90 -22.50 -26.16 5.42
N GLY A 91 -22.29 -27.47 5.60
CA GLY A 91 -23.37 -28.45 5.71
C GLY A 91 -24.07 -28.41 7.08
N PRO A 92 -25.29 -28.95 7.21
CA PRO A 92 -26.09 -28.92 8.45
C PRO A 92 -25.58 -29.88 9.56
N GLY A 93 -24.37 -30.42 9.42
CA GLY A 93 -23.77 -31.33 10.40
C GLY A 93 -23.17 -30.57 11.57
N GLY A 94 -23.68 -30.82 12.77
CA GLY A 94 -23.20 -30.24 14.03
C GLY A 94 -21.72 -30.49 14.36
N PRO A 95 -21.29 -30.17 15.59
CA PRO A 95 -19.88 -30.22 15.99
C PRO A 95 -19.34 -31.66 15.91
N GLY A 96 -18.62 -32.00 14.83
CA GLY A 96 -18.06 -33.35 14.62
C GLY A 96 -17.61 -33.71 13.20
N GLY A 97 -17.93 -32.90 12.19
CA GLY A 97 -17.43 -33.12 10.82
C GLY A 97 -15.91 -32.90 10.67
N PRO A 98 -15.26 -33.47 9.63
CA PRO A 98 -13.86 -33.21 9.33
C PRO A 98 -13.63 -31.70 9.20
N ARG A 99 -12.67 -31.16 9.98
CA ARG A 99 -12.28 -29.75 9.84
C ARG A 99 -11.68 -29.56 8.44
N PRO A 100 -12.08 -28.52 7.69
CA PRO A 100 -11.49 -28.26 6.38
C PRO A 100 -9.99 -28.03 6.53
N ASP A 101 -9.18 -28.64 5.66
CA ASP A 101 -7.75 -28.37 5.61
C ASP A 101 -7.50 -27.04 4.89
N PHE A 102 -6.91 -26.08 5.59
CA PHE A 102 -6.57 -24.76 5.08
C PHE A 102 -5.08 -24.58 4.83
N SER A 103 -4.27 -25.64 4.95
CA SER A 103 -2.82 -25.57 4.78
C SER A 103 -2.42 -25.05 3.40
N ALA A 104 -3.09 -25.52 2.34
CA ALA A 104 -2.89 -25.05 0.97
C ALA A 104 -3.43 -23.62 0.71
N ALA A 105 -4.25 -23.08 1.62
CA ALA A 105 -4.75 -21.71 1.53
C ALA A 105 -3.78 -20.69 2.13
N GLN A 106 -2.64 -21.13 2.69
CA GLN A 106 -1.71 -20.28 3.40
C GLN A 106 -0.31 -20.33 2.81
N THR A 107 0.37 -19.19 2.80
CA THR A 107 1.80 -19.09 2.47
C THR A 107 2.44 -18.00 3.32
N MET A 108 3.76 -17.97 3.33
CA MET A 108 4.54 -16.97 4.03
C MET A 108 5.37 -16.21 3.01
N VAL A 109 5.20 -14.88 2.95
CA VAL A 109 6.16 -14.00 2.28
C VAL A 109 7.33 -13.79 3.22
N ARG A 110 8.55 -13.86 2.70
CA ARG A 110 9.80 -13.62 3.44
C ARG A 110 10.69 -12.67 2.66
N TRP A 111 11.47 -11.86 3.37
CA TRP A 111 12.48 -10.98 2.80
C TRP A 111 13.70 -10.91 3.72
N THR A 112 14.80 -10.36 3.22
CA THR A 112 15.98 -10.09 4.04
C THR A 112 15.71 -8.84 4.89
N ARG A 113 15.81 -9.00 6.21
CA ARG A 113 15.65 -7.88 7.15
C ARG A 113 16.94 -7.10 7.30
N THR A 114 16.82 -5.77 7.26
CA THR A 114 17.84 -4.83 7.69
C THR A 114 17.47 -4.29 9.08
N ALA A 115 18.44 -4.17 9.99
CA ALA A 115 18.19 -3.61 11.32
C ALA A 115 17.63 -2.19 11.23
N GLY A 116 16.61 -1.88 12.03
CA GLY A 116 15.93 -0.58 12.04
C GLY A 116 15.05 -0.27 10.82
N ALA A 117 15.01 -1.13 9.81
CA ALA A 117 14.15 -0.92 8.64
C ALA A 117 12.71 -1.37 8.90
N LEU A 118 11.77 -0.64 8.33
CA LEU A 118 10.35 -0.98 8.29
C LEU A 118 9.94 -1.39 6.88
N TYR A 119 8.99 -2.32 6.82
CA TYR A 119 8.49 -2.87 5.58
C TYR A 119 6.97 -2.91 5.58
N PHE A 120 6.36 -2.71 4.42
CA PHE A 120 4.98 -3.11 4.22
C PHE A 120 4.84 -3.95 2.95
N VAL A 121 3.80 -4.76 2.91
CA VAL A 121 3.53 -5.62 1.75
C VAL A 121 2.29 -5.11 1.04
N THR A 122 2.29 -5.23 -0.29
CA THR A 122 1.08 -5.08 -1.10
C THR A 122 0.82 -6.33 -1.90
N LEU A 123 -0.44 -6.73 -1.98
CA LEU A 123 -0.91 -7.78 -2.88
C LEU A 123 -1.83 -7.15 -3.91
N GLU A 124 -1.48 -7.27 -5.18
CA GLU A 124 -2.25 -6.72 -6.29
C GLU A 124 -2.57 -7.82 -7.30
N ASN A 125 -3.85 -8.07 -7.52
CA ASN A 125 -4.28 -8.96 -8.59
C ASN A 125 -4.03 -8.29 -9.95
N VAL A 126 -3.27 -8.97 -10.81
CA VAL A 126 -2.85 -8.43 -12.12
C VAL A 126 -3.64 -9.00 -13.30
N GLU A 127 -4.70 -9.76 -13.03
CA GLU A 127 -5.56 -10.28 -14.09
C GLU A 127 -6.35 -9.15 -14.74
N VAL A 128 -6.54 -9.22 -16.06
CA VAL A 128 -7.36 -8.26 -16.81
C VAL A 128 -8.81 -8.32 -16.30
N ALA A 129 -9.35 -9.54 -16.21
CA ALA A 129 -10.70 -9.84 -15.74
C ALA A 129 -10.66 -10.92 -14.64
N PRO A 130 -10.37 -10.55 -13.38
CA PRO A 130 -10.26 -11.50 -12.29
C PRO A 130 -11.61 -12.12 -11.93
N THR A 131 -11.60 -13.41 -11.64
CA THR A 131 -12.75 -14.12 -11.08
C THR A 131 -12.81 -13.87 -9.58
N ALA A 132 -13.94 -13.34 -9.08
CA ALA A 132 -14.13 -13.14 -7.64
C ALA A 132 -14.19 -14.47 -6.90
N ILE A 133 -13.59 -14.51 -5.71
CA ILE A 133 -13.80 -15.60 -4.76
C ILE A 133 -15.12 -15.31 -4.07
N ASP A 134 -16.16 -16.07 -4.43
CA ASP A 134 -17.49 -15.91 -3.86
C ASP A 134 -17.70 -16.88 -2.69
N PHE A 135 -17.94 -16.32 -1.51
CA PHE A 135 -18.36 -17.04 -0.30
C PHE A 135 -19.85 -16.83 0.00
N GLY A 136 -20.65 -16.39 -0.98
CA GLY A 136 -22.05 -16.03 -0.82
C GLY A 136 -22.28 -14.61 -0.30
N LEU A 137 -21.30 -13.70 -0.49
CA LEU A 137 -21.37 -12.32 0.00
C LEU A 137 -21.91 -11.38 -1.10
N PRO A 138 -22.73 -10.36 -0.76
CA PRO A 138 -23.18 -9.37 -1.72
C PRO A 138 -22.02 -8.66 -2.44
N GLU A 139 -22.19 -8.37 -3.73
CA GLU A 139 -21.22 -7.69 -4.62
C GLU A 139 -20.50 -6.48 -4.00
N ARG A 140 -21.23 -5.66 -3.23
CA ARG A 140 -20.68 -4.47 -2.54
C ARG A 140 -19.57 -4.78 -1.53
N PHE A 141 -19.46 -6.03 -1.10
CA PHE A 141 -18.41 -6.51 -0.18
C PHE A 141 -17.22 -7.15 -0.91
N ARG A 142 -17.23 -7.18 -2.25
CA ARG A 142 -16.05 -7.62 -3.00
C ARG A 142 -14.89 -6.69 -2.70
N GLY A 143 -13.80 -7.27 -2.20
CA GLY A 143 -12.59 -6.53 -1.82
C GLY A 143 -11.92 -5.86 -3.01
N ARG A 144 -10.97 -4.98 -2.71
CA ARG A 144 -10.18 -4.28 -3.73
C ARG A 144 -9.15 -5.22 -4.34
N ARG A 145 -8.81 -5.01 -5.63
CA ARG A 145 -7.73 -5.76 -6.31
C ARG A 145 -6.37 -5.60 -5.63
N ARG A 146 -6.16 -4.46 -4.96
CA ARG A 146 -4.94 -4.15 -4.22
C ARG A 146 -5.22 -4.08 -2.72
N LEU A 147 -4.48 -4.88 -1.97
CA LEU A 147 -4.42 -4.86 -0.51
C LEU A 147 -3.09 -4.25 -0.07
N VAL A 148 -3.14 -3.43 0.98
CA VAL A 148 -1.97 -2.79 1.59
C VAL A 148 -1.97 -3.16 3.06
N PHE A 149 -0.89 -3.77 3.52
CA PHE A 149 -0.73 -4.14 4.93
C PHE A 149 0.00 -3.03 5.69
N ALA A 150 -0.21 -2.95 7.00
CA ALA A 150 0.48 -1.97 7.83
C ALA A 150 2.00 -2.24 7.88
N PRO A 151 2.82 -1.19 8.07
CA PRO A 151 4.26 -1.34 8.25
C PRO A 151 4.61 -2.25 9.42
N THR A 152 5.69 -3.01 9.28
CA THR A 152 6.21 -3.93 10.29
C THR A 152 7.73 -3.96 10.27
N ALA A 153 8.32 -4.21 11.42
CA ALA A 153 9.74 -4.51 11.55
C ALA A 153 10.05 -6.01 11.29
N ALA A 154 9.04 -6.85 11.06
CA ALA A 154 9.22 -8.27 10.77
C ALA A 154 9.97 -8.51 9.45
N ASP A 155 10.41 -9.75 9.26
CA ASP A 155 11.07 -10.24 8.04
C ASP A 155 10.15 -11.14 7.19
N SER A 156 8.90 -11.27 7.62
CA SER A 156 7.92 -12.16 7.03
C SER A 156 6.48 -11.72 7.29
N MET A 157 5.58 -12.15 6.41
CA MET A 157 4.15 -11.87 6.53
C MET A 157 3.32 -13.06 6.02
N PRO A 158 2.38 -13.59 6.81
CA PRO A 158 1.49 -14.64 6.35
C PRO A 158 0.48 -14.08 5.34
N ILE A 159 0.19 -14.85 4.31
CA ILE A 159 -0.91 -14.59 3.36
C ILE A 159 -1.89 -15.75 3.44
N ASN A 160 -3.18 -15.42 3.52
CA ASN A 160 -4.27 -16.37 3.48
C ASN A 160 -5.15 -16.10 2.26
N ALA A 161 -5.33 -17.11 1.40
CA ALA A 161 -6.16 -17.05 0.20
C ALA A 161 -7.62 -16.65 0.50
N LEU A 162 -8.14 -16.99 1.67
CA LEU A 162 -9.50 -16.62 2.10
C LEU A 162 -9.67 -15.12 2.35
N SER A 163 -8.57 -14.39 2.59
CA SER A 163 -8.58 -12.93 2.72
C SER A 163 -8.48 -12.20 1.38
N LEU A 164 -8.25 -12.95 0.29
CA LEU A 164 -8.08 -12.40 -1.04
C LEU A 164 -9.43 -12.38 -1.78
N PRO A 165 -9.78 -11.27 -2.47
CA PRO A 165 -11.09 -11.14 -3.10
C PRO A 165 -11.21 -11.84 -4.45
N PHE A 166 -10.09 -12.23 -5.08
CA PHE A 166 -10.07 -12.78 -6.44
C PHE A 166 -9.13 -13.97 -6.60
N LEU A 167 -9.44 -14.85 -7.56
CA LEU A 167 -8.53 -15.84 -8.11
C LEU A 167 -7.53 -15.20 -9.08
N GLY A 168 -6.48 -15.95 -9.43
CA GLY A 168 -5.48 -15.56 -10.41
C GLY A 168 -4.16 -15.09 -9.79
N ARG A 169 -3.34 -14.42 -10.60
CA ARG A 169 -2.00 -14.00 -10.22
C ARG A 169 -2.03 -12.72 -9.37
N TYR A 170 -1.32 -12.76 -8.25
CA TYR A 170 -1.03 -11.60 -7.42
C TYR A 170 0.45 -11.24 -7.54
N LYS A 171 0.72 -9.98 -7.87
CA LYS A 171 2.02 -9.36 -7.66
C LYS A 171 2.16 -9.03 -6.18
N VAL A 172 3.24 -9.52 -5.57
CA VAL A 172 3.57 -9.26 -4.17
C VAL A 172 4.76 -8.31 -4.15
N ASN A 173 4.55 -7.09 -3.67
CA ASN A 173 5.66 -6.16 -3.46
C ASN A 173 5.94 -6.07 -1.96
N VAL A 174 7.20 -6.29 -1.58
CA VAL A 174 7.72 -5.96 -0.25
C VAL A 174 8.40 -4.60 -0.38
N TRP A 175 7.83 -3.57 0.23
CA TRP A 175 8.35 -2.21 0.21
C TRP A 175 9.15 -1.95 1.47
N ARG A 176 10.36 -1.39 1.34
CA ARG A 176 11.02 -0.71 2.46
C ARG A 176 10.55 0.74 2.49
N VAL A 177 10.28 1.24 3.69
CA VAL A 177 9.81 2.61 3.92
C VAL A 177 10.70 3.37 4.88
N ASN A 178 10.56 4.69 4.82
CA ASN A 178 11.14 5.58 5.80
C ASN A 178 10.16 5.82 6.95
N ASP A 179 10.66 6.46 8.01
CA ASP A 179 9.89 6.76 9.21
C ASP A 179 8.71 7.69 8.94
N GLU A 180 8.78 8.57 7.93
CA GLU A 180 7.68 9.48 7.60
C GLU A 180 6.41 8.71 7.24
N TYR A 181 6.52 7.59 6.53
CA TYR A 181 5.36 6.74 6.21
C TYR A 181 4.89 5.91 7.40
N ALA A 182 5.81 5.42 8.23
CA ALA A 182 5.46 4.68 9.43
C ALA A 182 4.68 5.54 10.42
N ALA A 183 5.05 6.82 10.53
CA ALA A 183 4.38 7.79 11.38
C ALA A 183 2.88 7.96 11.02
N LEU A 184 2.49 7.79 9.75
CA LEU A 184 1.08 7.79 9.34
C LEU A 184 0.26 6.75 10.12
N TYR A 185 0.82 5.56 10.36
CA TYR A 185 0.09 4.49 11.03
C TYR A 185 0.04 4.67 12.55
N ASN A 186 1.08 5.27 13.13
CA ASN A 186 1.10 5.60 14.56
C ASN A 186 0.06 6.66 14.91
N THR A 187 -0.20 7.61 14.01
CA THR A 187 -1.17 8.68 14.25
C THR A 187 -2.62 8.28 13.93
N LEU A 188 -2.88 7.10 13.36
CA LEU A 188 -4.25 6.58 13.18
C LEU A 188 -4.86 6.04 14.49
N GLN A 189 -4.03 5.67 15.48
CA GLN A 189 -4.49 5.27 16.81
C GLN A 189 -4.53 6.51 17.72
N GLN A 190 -5.60 7.31 17.61
CA GLN A 190 -5.85 8.41 18.55
C GLN A 190 -6.85 7.98 19.61
N ASP A 191 -6.49 8.19 20.88
CA ASP A 191 -7.47 8.24 21.96
C ASP A 191 -8.19 9.59 21.87
N SER A 192 -9.51 9.61 22.01
CA SER A 192 -10.32 10.84 21.92
C SER A 192 -10.01 11.85 23.04
N ARG A 193 -9.19 11.47 24.02
CA ARG A 193 -8.75 12.30 25.14
C ARG A 193 -7.45 13.06 24.87
N ASP A 194 -6.65 12.62 23.89
CA ASP A 194 -5.37 13.23 23.52
C ASP A 194 -5.42 13.72 22.07
N LEU A 195 -5.68 15.02 21.91
CA LEU A 195 -5.59 15.70 20.61
C LEU A 195 -4.12 15.87 20.22
N ASN A 196 -3.53 14.85 19.61
CA ASN A 196 -2.23 14.99 18.97
C ASN A 196 -2.40 15.39 17.50
N GLU A 197 -1.63 16.38 17.06
CA GLU A 197 -1.57 16.73 15.65
C GLU A 197 -1.04 15.54 14.84
N PRO A 198 -1.63 15.23 13.67
CA PRO A 198 -1.11 14.19 12.80
C PRO A 198 0.30 14.56 12.35
N PHE A 199 1.18 13.57 12.29
CA PHE A 199 2.56 13.76 11.84
C PHE A 199 2.58 14.38 10.43
N THR A 200 3.45 15.37 10.24
CA THR A 200 3.75 15.97 8.95
C THR A 200 5.25 16.15 8.78
N ASN A 201 5.77 15.84 7.58
CA ASN A 201 7.11 16.27 7.16
C ASN A 201 7.05 17.38 6.09
N ILE A 202 5.86 17.93 5.86
CA ILE A 202 5.64 19.07 4.96
C ILE A 202 5.83 20.36 5.77
N THR A 203 6.73 21.22 5.30
CA THR A 203 6.86 22.60 5.78
C THR A 203 5.83 23.46 5.05
N GLY A 204 5.08 24.28 5.80
CA GLY A 204 4.04 25.16 5.26
C GLY A 204 2.68 24.49 5.03
N GLY A 205 2.52 23.22 5.41
CA GLY A 205 1.26 22.48 5.27
C GLY A 205 1.23 21.17 6.05
N LEU A 206 0.16 20.40 5.88
CA LEU A 206 -0.02 19.08 6.48
C LEU A 206 0.04 17.99 5.42
N GLY A 207 0.76 16.91 5.70
CA GLY A 207 0.82 15.74 4.85
C GLY A 207 2.10 14.96 5.01
N ILE A 208 2.30 13.97 4.14
CA ILE A 208 3.52 13.17 4.12
C ILE A 208 4.05 13.13 2.70
N PHE A 209 5.34 13.40 2.55
CA PHE A 209 6.10 13.14 1.34
C PHE A 209 7.20 12.13 1.65
N THR A 210 7.20 11.01 0.94
CA THR A 210 8.09 9.88 1.23
C THR A 210 8.37 9.08 -0.03
N ALA A 211 9.57 8.53 -0.09
CA ALA A 211 10.02 7.62 -1.13
C ALA A 211 10.09 6.19 -0.59
N PHE A 212 9.90 5.21 -1.49
CA PHE A 212 9.93 3.79 -1.17
C PHE A 212 10.70 3.02 -2.23
N ALA A 213 11.20 1.85 -1.85
CA ALA A 213 11.79 0.90 -2.78
C ALA A 213 11.21 -0.49 -2.52
N ALA A 214 10.98 -1.26 -3.58
CA ALA A 214 10.37 -2.58 -3.49
C ALA A 214 11.21 -3.69 -4.12
N ASP A 215 11.06 -4.88 -3.54
CA ASP A 215 11.40 -6.16 -4.14
C ASP A 215 10.10 -6.91 -4.40
N THR A 216 10.08 -7.73 -5.44
CA THR A 216 8.85 -8.29 -5.98
C THR A 216 8.92 -9.81 -6.06
N THR A 217 7.83 -10.45 -5.67
CA THR A 217 7.55 -11.86 -5.93
C THR A 217 6.09 -12.01 -6.37
N SER A 218 5.62 -13.24 -6.54
CA SER A 218 4.24 -13.50 -6.97
C SER A 218 3.67 -14.76 -6.38
N VAL A 219 2.34 -14.79 -6.24
CA VAL A 219 1.59 -16.01 -5.95
C VAL A 219 0.45 -16.15 -6.95
N VAL A 220 -0.03 -17.37 -7.15
CA VAL A 220 -1.25 -17.65 -7.91
C VAL A 220 -2.28 -18.25 -6.97
N VAL A 221 -3.49 -17.70 -7.00
CA VAL A 221 -4.63 -18.18 -6.21
C VAL A 221 -5.55 -18.96 -7.13
N VAL A 222 -5.78 -20.22 -6.81
CA VAL A 222 -6.59 -21.13 -7.61
C VAL A 222 -7.76 -21.69 -6.81
N ARG A 223 -8.77 -22.17 -7.53
CA ARG A 223 -9.72 -23.13 -6.98
C ARG A 223 -9.15 -24.54 -7.24
N PRO A 224 -9.20 -25.47 -6.27
CA PRO A 224 -8.76 -26.84 -6.48
C PRO A 224 -9.61 -27.56 -7.54
#